data_AF-B7C941-F1
#
_entry.id   AF-B7C941-F1
#
_cell.length_a   1.000
_cell.length_b   1.000
_cell.length_c   1.000
_cell.angle_alpha   90.00
_cell.angle_beta   90.00
_cell.angle_gamma   90.00
#
_symmetry.space_group_name_H-M   'P 1'
#
loop_
_entity.id
_entity.type
_entity.pdbx_description
1 polymer ?
#
loop_
_entity_poly.entity_id
_entity_poly.type
_entity_poly.pdbx_seq_one_letter_code
_entity_poly.pdbx_strand_id
1 'polypeptide(L)'
;MIKKIIVSSALFGLVYGFITNYGSLVGENNLSLMDRAIITQMDPKYGFIMALLAVGLYLVFSYGKSEKCIQKLRKEYLDQNGFESEEDLSNVEYRSMLDYVDSHKGMKKPLKLCLVVGIVLSAIFVSQPVKLAYDEGLTLYNEQLALEEQRAKEAEAAYNAPFQDQVLYLEGLPPINVVSGNTFKTGDVNTYIDTYIRSQPAVLLNRCVMINLCDENNMNYFKQTHDMSLDDDAYAFASSDDMNIFVPLNLTDYDQETVTHELTHIFDYSMANGYTSYMGVSVRQDFMNYFNENPMLFREYSSHDPAEFFADAGDYYVNFPEKLKAKNESLFFYMNNWMGLY
;
A
#
# COMPACT_ATOMS: atom_id res chain seq x y z
N MET A 1 -18.63 -17.01 -49.64
CA MET A 1 -17.24 -17.53 -49.47
C MET A 1 -16.36 -16.46 -48.86
N ILE A 2 -16.23 -15.28 -49.49
CA ILE A 2 -15.42 -14.13 -49.02
C ILE A 2 -15.70 -13.75 -47.55
N LYS A 3 -16.96 -13.60 -47.13
CA LYS A 3 -17.32 -13.27 -45.73
C LYS A 3 -16.78 -14.28 -44.70
N LYS A 4 -16.81 -15.59 -45.01
CA LYS A 4 -16.33 -16.63 -44.09
C LYS A 4 -14.81 -16.59 -43.97
N ILE A 5 -14.10 -16.35 -45.07
CA ILE A 5 -12.64 -16.20 -45.09
C ILE A 5 -12.23 -15.00 -44.24
N ILE A 6 -12.86 -13.84 -44.43
CA ILE A 6 -12.57 -12.62 -43.65
C ILE A 6 -12.78 -12.86 -42.15
N VAL A 7 -13.92 -13.44 -41.76
CA VAL A 7 -14.24 -13.70 -40.35
C VAL A 7 -13.29 -14.74 -39.73
N SER A 8 -12.97 -15.82 -40.46
CA SER A 8 -12.02 -16.84 -39.99
C SER A 8 -10.60 -16.28 -39.83
N SER A 9 -10.13 -15.45 -40.76
CA SER A 9 -8.82 -14.79 -40.65
C SER A 9 -8.76 -13.81 -39.47
N ALA A 10 -9.83 -13.03 -39.26
CA ALA A 10 -9.93 -12.13 -38.11
C ALA A 10 -9.95 -12.90 -36.78
N LEU A 11 -10.76 -13.96 -36.68
CA LEU A 11 -10.83 -14.81 -35.48
C LEU A 11 -9.48 -15.46 -35.18
N PHE A 12 -8.79 -15.98 -36.20
CA PHE A 12 -7.46 -16.52 -36.06
C PHE A 12 -6.50 -15.49 -35.46
N GLY A 13 -6.42 -14.31 -36.06
CA GLY A 13 -5.53 -13.23 -35.63
C GLY A 13 -5.81 -12.77 -34.20
N LEU A 14 -7.08 -12.68 -33.81
CA LEU A 14 -7.48 -12.32 -32.45
C LEU A 14 -7.07 -13.36 -31.42
N VAL A 15 -7.39 -14.65 -31.65
CA VAL A 15 -7.06 -15.73 -30.69
C VAL A 15 -5.55 -15.89 -30.59
N TYR A 16 -4.85 -15.93 -31.73
CA TYR A 16 -3.40 -16.04 -31.77
C TYR A 16 -2.73 -14.85 -31.08
N GLY A 17 -3.15 -13.63 -31.43
CA GLY A 17 -2.61 -12.40 -30.88
C GLY A 17 -2.83 -12.27 -29.38
N PHE A 18 -4.02 -12.65 -28.88
CA PHE A 18 -4.31 -12.61 -27.44
C PHE A 18 -3.43 -13.57 -26.65
N ILE A 19 -3.32 -14.83 -27.09
CA ILE A 19 -2.54 -15.85 -26.38
C ILE A 19 -1.04 -15.49 -26.39
N THR A 20 -0.50 -15.11 -27.55
CA THR A 20 0.94 -14.84 -27.70
C THR A 20 1.39 -13.53 -27.05
N ASN A 21 0.48 -12.56 -26.87
CA ASN A 21 0.79 -11.28 -26.25
C ASN A 21 0.15 -11.10 -24.87
N TYR A 22 -0.34 -12.17 -24.23
CA TYR A 22 -1.05 -12.09 -22.96
C TYR A 22 -0.26 -11.31 -21.89
N GLY A 23 1.04 -11.59 -21.73
CA GLY A 23 1.88 -10.87 -20.76
C GLY A 23 1.98 -9.36 -21.02
N SER A 24 2.09 -8.96 -22.29
CA SER A 24 2.11 -7.54 -22.67
C SER A 24 0.76 -6.86 -22.46
N LEU A 25 -0.35 -7.60 -22.62
CA LEU A 25 -1.71 -7.09 -22.40
C LEU A 25 -2.02 -6.88 -20.91
N VAL A 26 -1.48 -7.73 -20.02
CA VAL A 26 -1.63 -7.58 -18.56
C VAL A 26 -0.71 -6.47 -18.01
N GLY A 27 0.45 -6.28 -18.64
CA GLY A 27 1.47 -5.32 -18.23
C GLY A 27 2.43 -5.93 -17.22
N GLU A 28 3.73 -5.80 -17.47
CA GLU A 28 4.79 -6.52 -16.73
C GLU A 28 4.79 -6.27 -15.22
N ASN A 29 4.32 -5.10 -14.78
CA ASN A 29 4.24 -4.72 -13.36
C ASN A 29 3.03 -5.33 -12.63
N ASN A 30 2.07 -5.91 -13.35
CA ASN A 30 0.84 -6.47 -12.77
C ASN A 30 0.78 -8.01 -12.83
N LEU A 31 1.86 -8.66 -13.27
CA LEU A 31 1.88 -10.11 -13.42
C LEU A 31 1.99 -10.81 -12.07
N SER A 32 0.92 -11.52 -11.70
CA SER A 32 0.92 -12.43 -10.56
C SER A 32 1.85 -13.63 -10.81
N LEU A 33 2.18 -14.39 -9.77
CA LEU A 33 2.89 -15.67 -9.92
C LEU A 33 2.14 -16.64 -10.84
N MET A 34 0.80 -16.62 -10.78
CA MET A 34 -0.06 -17.41 -11.65
C MET A 34 0.06 -16.99 -13.11
N ASP A 35 0.03 -15.68 -13.41
CA ASP A 35 0.21 -15.16 -14.77
C ASP A 35 1.57 -15.55 -15.34
N ARG A 36 2.63 -15.43 -14.52
CA ARG A 36 3.98 -15.84 -14.91
C ARG A 36 4.04 -17.31 -15.27
N ALA A 37 3.42 -18.18 -14.47
CA ALA A 37 3.40 -19.61 -14.71
C ALA A 37 2.71 -19.95 -16.04
N ILE A 38 1.51 -19.41 -16.31
CA ILE A 38 0.77 -19.72 -17.54
C ILE A 38 1.44 -19.15 -18.80
N ILE A 39 2.06 -17.96 -18.72
CA ILE A 39 2.75 -17.33 -19.87
C ILE A 39 3.86 -18.22 -20.40
N THR A 40 4.57 -18.95 -19.53
CA THR A 40 5.63 -19.88 -19.97
C THR A 40 5.10 -21.01 -20.85
N GLN A 41 3.82 -21.35 -20.74
CA GLN A 41 3.17 -22.43 -21.49
C GLN A 41 2.33 -21.91 -22.67
N MET A 42 2.03 -20.60 -22.72
CA MET A 42 1.31 -19.96 -23.83
C MET A 42 2.24 -19.61 -25.00
N ASP A 43 3.01 -20.59 -25.47
CA ASP A 43 3.96 -20.39 -26.56
C ASP A 43 3.26 -20.14 -27.91
N PRO A 44 3.98 -19.66 -28.94
CA PRO A 44 3.42 -19.45 -30.27
C PRO A 44 2.79 -20.71 -30.89
N LYS A 45 3.23 -21.91 -30.51
CA LYS A 45 2.65 -23.17 -31.01
C LYS A 45 1.27 -23.41 -30.40
N TYR A 46 1.14 -23.26 -29.09
CA TYR A 46 -0.14 -23.32 -28.38
C TYR A 46 -1.12 -22.30 -28.94
N GLY A 47 -0.69 -21.03 -29.08
CA GLY A 47 -1.52 -19.98 -29.68
C GLY A 47 -1.98 -20.31 -31.09
N PHE A 48 -1.09 -20.86 -31.93
CA PHE A 48 -1.42 -21.27 -33.30
C PHE A 48 -2.45 -22.40 -33.34
N ILE A 49 -2.26 -23.45 -32.54
CA ILE A 49 -3.18 -24.59 -32.48
C ILE A 49 -4.56 -24.16 -31.95
N MET A 50 -4.60 -23.36 -30.89
CA MET A 50 -5.86 -22.84 -30.33
C MET A 50 -6.60 -21.95 -31.34
N ALA A 51 -5.89 -21.11 -32.08
CA ALA A 51 -6.48 -20.29 -33.14
C ALA A 51 -7.06 -21.15 -34.28
N LEU A 52 -6.39 -22.23 -34.69
CA LEU A 52 -6.93 -23.19 -35.66
C LEU A 52 -8.17 -23.91 -35.14
N LEU A 53 -8.18 -24.34 -33.88
CA LEU A 53 -9.33 -25.01 -33.27
C LEU A 53 -10.53 -24.06 -33.18
N ALA A 54 -10.32 -22.79 -32.79
CA ALA A 54 -11.36 -21.77 -32.76
C ALA A 54 -11.95 -21.49 -34.16
N VAL A 55 -11.09 -21.37 -35.18
CA VAL A 55 -11.53 -21.23 -36.57
C VAL A 55 -12.29 -22.48 -37.05
N GLY A 56 -11.78 -23.68 -36.75
CA GLY A 56 -12.44 -24.93 -37.07
C GLY A 56 -13.83 -25.00 -36.46
N LEU A 57 -13.97 -24.62 -35.19
CA LEU A 57 -15.26 -24.59 -34.49
C LEU A 57 -16.23 -23.60 -35.16
N TYR A 58 -15.75 -22.38 -35.46
CA TYR A 58 -16.52 -21.39 -36.21
C TYR A 58 -16.98 -21.92 -37.57
N LEU A 59 -16.11 -22.60 -38.32
CA LEU A 59 -16.44 -23.16 -39.63
C LEU A 59 -17.48 -24.27 -39.54
N VAL A 60 -17.40 -25.13 -38.51
CA VAL A 60 -18.41 -26.18 -38.25
C VAL A 60 -19.77 -25.56 -37.92
N PHE A 61 -19.81 -24.51 -37.09
CA PHE A 61 -21.07 -23.83 -36.76
C PHE A 61 -21.65 -23.02 -37.91
N SER A 62 -20.80 -22.29 -38.63
CA SER A 62 -21.17 -21.47 -39.79
C SER A 62 -21.37 -22.28 -41.07
N TYR A 63 -21.20 -23.61 -41.02
CA TYR A 63 -21.47 -24.48 -42.14
C TYR A 63 -22.96 -24.50 -42.47
N GLY A 64 -23.29 -23.89 -43.61
CA GLY A 64 -24.60 -23.85 -44.24
C GLY A 64 -24.41 -23.50 -45.71
N LYS A 65 -25.14 -24.19 -46.59
CA LYS A 65 -25.15 -23.91 -48.04
C LYS A 65 -25.72 -22.51 -48.29
N SER A 66 -25.10 -21.77 -49.24
CA SER A 66 -25.57 -20.44 -49.65
C SER A 66 -26.99 -20.50 -50.19
N GLU A 67 -27.72 -19.38 -50.14
CA GLU A 67 -29.10 -19.27 -50.65
C GLU A 67 -29.27 -19.74 -52.10
N LYS A 68 -28.30 -19.47 -52.97
CA LYS A 68 -28.26 -20.02 -54.35
C LYS A 68 -28.24 -21.55 -54.41
N CYS A 69 -27.61 -22.21 -53.45
CA CYS A 69 -27.53 -23.66 -53.38
C CYS A 69 -28.81 -24.25 -52.77
N ILE A 70 -29.47 -23.52 -51.87
CA ILE A 70 -30.82 -23.86 -51.40
C ILE A 70 -31.81 -23.79 -52.56
N GLN A 71 -31.77 -22.71 -53.35
CA GLN A 71 -32.59 -22.56 -54.55
C GLN A 71 -32.29 -23.66 -55.58
N LYS A 72 -31.02 -24.04 -55.76
CA LYS A 72 -30.65 -25.16 -56.63
C LYS A 72 -31.23 -26.49 -56.14
N LEU A 73 -31.16 -26.78 -54.85
CA LEU A 73 -31.73 -28.01 -54.27
C LEU A 73 -33.25 -28.04 -54.39
N ARG A 74 -33.92 -26.89 -54.24
CA ARG A 74 -35.37 -26.77 -54.48
C ARG A 74 -35.71 -27.07 -55.94
N LYS A 75 -34.95 -26.48 -56.87
CA LYS A 75 -35.12 -26.76 -58.30
C LYS A 75 -34.86 -28.23 -58.66
N GLU A 76 -33.81 -28.82 -58.11
CA GLU A 76 -33.52 -30.26 -58.30
C GLU A 76 -34.67 -31.14 -57.78
N TYR A 77 -35.32 -30.77 -56.68
CA TYR A 77 -36.52 -31.46 -56.19
C TYR A 77 -37.71 -31.31 -57.13
N LEU A 78 -37.99 -30.09 -57.62
CA LEU A 78 -39.07 -29.83 -58.57
C LEU A 78 -38.87 -30.65 -59.86
N ASP A 79 -37.65 -30.59 -60.43
CA ASP A 79 -37.29 -31.31 -61.66
C ASP A 79 -37.41 -32.84 -61.49
N GLN A 80 -37.02 -33.39 -60.32
CA GLN A 80 -37.09 -34.82 -60.04
C GLN A 80 -38.53 -35.35 -59.87
N ASN A 81 -39.45 -34.49 -59.46
CA ASN A 81 -40.84 -34.87 -59.18
C ASN A 81 -41.82 -34.33 -60.23
N GLY A 82 -41.34 -33.65 -61.27
CA GLY A 82 -42.13 -33.22 -62.43
C GLY A 82 -42.96 -31.94 -62.20
N PHE A 83 -42.55 -31.07 -61.26
CA PHE A 83 -43.22 -29.79 -61.00
C PHE A 83 -42.54 -28.65 -61.76
N GLU A 84 -43.32 -27.73 -62.32
CA GLU A 84 -42.77 -26.56 -63.03
C GLU A 84 -42.40 -25.43 -62.07
N SER A 85 -43.10 -25.30 -60.93
CA SER A 85 -42.87 -24.26 -59.94
C SER A 85 -43.20 -24.69 -58.50
N GLU A 86 -42.72 -23.92 -57.51
CA GLU A 86 -43.09 -24.14 -56.10
C GLU A 86 -44.60 -23.92 -55.83
N GLU A 87 -45.29 -23.19 -56.71
CA GLU A 87 -46.73 -22.89 -56.61
C GLU A 87 -47.61 -24.10 -56.96
N ASP A 88 -47.05 -25.07 -57.68
CA ASP A 88 -47.74 -26.30 -58.09
C ASP A 88 -47.74 -27.38 -56.99
N LEU A 89 -46.97 -27.16 -55.91
CA LEU A 89 -46.84 -28.11 -54.80
C LEU A 89 -48.03 -28.01 -53.84
N SER A 90 -48.61 -29.16 -53.49
CA SER A 90 -49.51 -29.25 -52.33
C SER A 90 -48.73 -29.01 -51.02
N ASN A 91 -49.45 -28.72 -49.93
CA ASN A 91 -48.83 -28.54 -48.60
C ASN A 91 -47.97 -29.72 -48.14
N VAL A 92 -48.30 -30.95 -48.57
CA VAL A 92 -47.53 -32.16 -48.25
C VAL A 92 -46.23 -32.18 -49.05
N GLU A 93 -46.30 -31.90 -50.35
CA GLU A 93 -45.13 -31.90 -51.25
C GLU A 93 -44.19 -30.73 -50.97
N TYR A 94 -44.72 -29.57 -50.61
CA TYR A 94 -43.90 -28.43 -50.16
C TYR A 94 -43.12 -28.78 -48.88
N ARG A 95 -43.73 -29.49 -47.93
CA ARG A 95 -43.02 -30.02 -46.75
C ARG A 95 -41.96 -31.04 -47.14
N SER A 96 -42.27 -31.97 -48.03
CA SER A 96 -41.28 -32.93 -48.53
C SER A 96 -40.12 -32.28 -49.28
N MET A 97 -40.35 -31.20 -50.03
CA MET A 97 -39.30 -30.38 -50.63
C MET A 97 -38.43 -29.73 -49.54
N LEU A 98 -39.05 -29.15 -48.51
CA LEU A 98 -38.30 -28.57 -47.39
C LEU A 98 -37.48 -29.61 -46.64
N ASP A 99 -37.99 -30.82 -46.44
CA ASP A 99 -37.27 -31.95 -45.83
C ASP A 99 -36.14 -32.48 -46.73
N TYR A 100 -36.37 -32.53 -48.04
CA TYR A 100 -35.33 -32.85 -49.04
C TYR A 100 -34.21 -31.80 -49.01
N VAL A 101 -34.59 -30.53 -49.02
CA VAL A 101 -33.64 -29.43 -48.90
C VAL A 101 -32.91 -29.55 -47.56
N ASP A 102 -33.59 -29.72 -46.42
CA ASP A 102 -32.93 -29.78 -45.11
C ASP A 102 -31.97 -30.97 -44.97
N SER A 103 -32.36 -32.14 -45.49
CA SER A 103 -31.51 -33.33 -45.55
C SER A 103 -30.29 -33.19 -46.49
N HIS A 104 -30.33 -32.28 -47.47
CA HIS A 104 -29.25 -32.04 -48.44
C HIS A 104 -28.54 -30.68 -48.29
N LYS A 105 -29.04 -29.78 -47.43
CA LYS A 105 -28.59 -28.38 -47.24
C LYS A 105 -27.45 -28.26 -46.24
N GLY A 106 -27.32 -29.24 -45.34
CA GLY A 106 -26.40 -29.19 -44.19
C GLY A 106 -25.39 -30.32 -44.12
N MET A 107 -24.43 -30.14 -43.22
CA MET A 107 -23.64 -31.25 -42.70
C MET A 107 -24.56 -32.14 -41.88
N LYS A 108 -24.47 -33.47 -42.03
CA LYS A 108 -25.28 -34.40 -41.23
C LYS A 108 -25.10 -34.09 -39.74
N LYS A 109 -26.20 -33.95 -39.00
CA LYS A 109 -26.20 -33.70 -37.54
C LYS A 109 -25.18 -34.55 -36.75
N PRO A 110 -25.07 -35.87 -36.94
CA PRO A 110 -24.08 -36.68 -36.22
C PRO A 110 -22.64 -36.29 -36.57
N LEU A 111 -22.34 -36.01 -37.84
CA LEU A 111 -21.01 -35.57 -38.26
C LEU A 111 -20.65 -34.21 -37.64
N LYS A 112 -21.60 -33.27 -37.63
CA LYS A 112 -21.41 -31.96 -37.00
C LYS A 112 -21.11 -32.11 -35.50
N LEU A 113 -21.84 -32.97 -34.80
CA LEU A 113 -21.60 -33.27 -33.39
C LEU A 113 -20.22 -33.89 -33.17
N CYS A 114 -19.84 -34.88 -33.98
CA CYS A 114 -18.52 -35.51 -33.90
C CYS A 114 -17.38 -34.50 -34.09
N LEU A 115 -17.51 -33.56 -35.04
CA LEU A 115 -16.50 -32.53 -35.26
C LEU A 115 -16.42 -31.54 -34.08
N VAL A 116 -17.56 -31.10 -33.54
CA VAL A 116 -17.57 -30.23 -32.36
C VAL A 116 -16.89 -30.91 -31.18
N VAL A 117 -17.26 -32.15 -30.88
CA VAL A 117 -16.66 -32.93 -29.79
C VAL A 117 -15.17 -33.13 -30.02
N GLY A 118 -14.75 -33.50 -31.23
CA GLY A 118 -13.33 -33.68 -31.57
C GLY A 118 -12.51 -32.40 -31.39
N ILE A 119 -13.04 -31.25 -31.80
CA ILE A 119 -12.38 -29.95 -31.64
C ILE A 119 -12.27 -29.58 -30.15
N VAL A 120 -13.35 -29.75 -29.38
CA VAL A 120 -13.36 -29.43 -27.94
C VAL A 120 -12.38 -30.33 -27.18
N LEU A 121 -12.39 -31.65 -27.45
CA LEU A 121 -11.45 -32.59 -26.83
C LEU A 121 -9.99 -32.27 -27.19
N SER A 122 -9.74 -31.87 -28.44
CA SER A 122 -8.40 -31.43 -28.87
C SER A 122 -7.97 -30.17 -28.13
N ALA A 123 -8.87 -29.20 -27.94
CA ALA A 123 -8.58 -27.98 -27.20
C ALA A 123 -8.25 -28.28 -25.72
N ILE A 124 -9.00 -29.19 -25.09
CA ILE A 124 -8.73 -29.66 -23.72
C ILE A 124 -7.36 -30.33 -23.64
N PHE A 125 -7.05 -31.23 -24.58
CA PHE A 125 -5.79 -31.95 -24.60
C PHE A 125 -4.59 -31.02 -24.78
N VAL A 126 -4.68 -30.09 -25.75
CA VAL A 126 -3.62 -29.11 -26.04
C VAL A 126 -3.46 -28.10 -24.90
N SER A 127 -4.50 -27.84 -24.11
CA SER A 127 -4.45 -26.94 -22.96
C SER A 127 -3.97 -27.58 -21.66
N GLN A 128 -3.65 -28.89 -21.65
CA GLN A 128 -3.15 -29.58 -20.46
C GLN A 128 -1.89 -28.92 -19.86
N PRO A 129 -0.84 -28.56 -20.63
CA PRO A 129 0.34 -27.91 -20.07
C PRO A 129 0.03 -26.55 -19.43
N VAL A 130 -0.82 -25.75 -20.07
CA VAL A 130 -1.28 -24.45 -19.54
C VAL A 130 -2.08 -24.63 -18.25
N LYS A 131 -2.94 -25.65 -18.18
CA LYS A 131 -3.71 -25.97 -16.97
C LYS A 131 -2.82 -26.42 -15.82
N LEU A 132 -1.81 -27.25 -16.09
CA LEU A 132 -0.85 -27.69 -15.07
C LEU A 132 -0.05 -26.51 -14.53
N ALA A 133 0.45 -25.63 -15.40
CA ALA A 133 1.15 -24.42 -14.97
C ALA A 133 0.25 -23.46 -14.19
N TYR A 134 -1.04 -23.37 -14.55
CA TYR A 134 -2.02 -22.62 -13.76
C TYR A 134 -2.15 -23.19 -12.34
N ASP A 135 -2.29 -24.51 -12.19
CA ASP A 135 -2.46 -25.15 -10.89
C ASP A 135 -1.20 -25.01 -10.01
N GLU A 136 -0.02 -25.13 -10.60
CA GLU A 136 1.26 -24.89 -9.92
C GLU A 136 1.40 -23.42 -9.49
N GLY A 137 1.12 -22.48 -10.41
CA GLY A 137 1.15 -21.05 -10.11
C GLY A 137 0.14 -20.65 -9.03
N LEU A 138 -1.03 -21.26 -9.00
CA LEU A 138 -2.03 -21.07 -7.96
C LEU A 138 -1.54 -21.59 -6.60
N THR A 139 -0.86 -22.74 -6.59
CA THR A 139 -0.28 -23.31 -5.36
C THR A 139 0.79 -22.37 -4.79
N LEU A 140 1.73 -21.93 -5.63
CA LEU A 140 2.79 -20.99 -5.23
C LEU A 140 2.24 -19.64 -4.76
N TYR A 141 1.21 -19.12 -5.43
CA TYR A 141 0.53 -17.90 -5.03
C TYR A 141 -0.10 -18.03 -3.64
N ASN A 142 -0.78 -19.14 -3.37
CA ASN A 142 -1.39 -19.38 -2.06
C ASN A 142 -0.33 -19.59 -0.96
N GLU A 143 0.78 -20.24 -1.26
CA GLU A 143 1.92 -20.38 -0.34
C GLU A 143 2.54 -19.02 -0.01
N GLN A 144 2.74 -18.16 -1.02
CA GLN A 144 3.24 -16.79 -0.80
C GLN A 144 2.28 -16.01 0.09
N LEU A 145 0.98 -16.06 -0.19
CA LEU A 145 -0.03 -15.35 0.61
C LEU A 145 -0.04 -15.84 2.06
N ALA A 146 0.01 -17.16 2.28
CA ALA A 146 0.07 -17.73 3.63
C ALA A 146 1.35 -17.30 4.38
N LEU A 147 2.48 -17.22 3.69
CA LEU A 147 3.75 -16.79 4.26
C LEU A 147 3.79 -15.27 4.52
N GLU A 148 3.08 -14.46 3.73
CA GLU A 148 2.85 -13.04 4.00
C GLU A 148 1.93 -12.83 5.22
N GLU A 149 0.83 -13.58 5.32
CA GLU A 149 -0.04 -13.56 6.49
C GLU A 149 0.69 -14.00 7.76
N GLN A 150 1.54 -15.04 7.67
CA GLN A 150 2.35 -15.48 8.79
C GLN A 150 3.35 -14.40 9.21
N ARG A 151 4.07 -13.78 8.26
CA ARG A 151 4.98 -12.67 8.55
C ARG A 151 4.26 -11.48 9.17
N ALA A 152 3.06 -11.16 8.70
CA ALA A 152 2.24 -10.09 9.29
C ALA A 152 1.85 -10.40 10.74
N LYS A 153 1.42 -11.64 11.03
CA LYS A 153 1.11 -12.09 12.40
C LYS A 153 2.33 -12.09 13.31
N GLU A 154 3.49 -12.54 12.82
CA GLU A 154 4.74 -12.51 13.57
C GLU A 154 5.20 -11.08 13.86
N ALA A 155 5.08 -10.17 12.87
CA ALA A 155 5.37 -8.75 13.05
C ALA A 155 4.42 -8.08 14.04
N GLU A 156 3.11 -8.36 13.96
CA GLU A 156 2.12 -7.86 14.90
C GLU A 156 2.35 -8.40 16.32
N ALA A 157 2.72 -9.67 16.46
CA ALA A 157 3.06 -10.27 17.75
C ALA A 157 4.33 -9.65 18.34
N ALA A 158 5.36 -9.41 17.52
CA ALA A 158 6.59 -8.73 17.94
C ALA A 158 6.33 -7.28 18.34
N TYR A 159 5.49 -6.56 17.59
CA TYR A 159 5.08 -5.19 17.91
C TYR A 159 4.37 -5.15 19.26
N ASN A 160 3.38 -6.02 19.48
CA ASN A 160 2.56 -6.04 20.68
C ASN A 160 3.22 -6.74 21.89
N ALA A 161 4.42 -7.29 21.74
CA ALA A 161 5.14 -7.92 22.85
C ALA A 161 5.42 -6.88 23.96
N PRO A 162 5.20 -7.23 25.24
CA PRO A 162 5.46 -6.31 26.35
C PRO A 162 6.94 -5.94 26.39
N PHE A 163 7.22 -4.64 26.43
CA PHE A 163 8.58 -4.15 26.58
C PHE A 163 9.04 -4.34 28.02
N GLN A 164 10.26 -4.86 28.20
CA GLN A 164 10.85 -5.03 29.52
C GLN A 164 11.52 -3.72 29.95
N ASP A 165 11.18 -3.22 31.12
CA ASP A 165 11.78 -2.01 31.69
C ASP A 165 13.30 -2.15 31.74
N GLN A 166 14.00 -1.20 31.11
CA GLN A 166 15.46 -1.20 31.00
C GLN A 166 15.98 0.15 30.56
N VAL A 167 17.29 0.36 30.73
CA VAL A 167 18.01 1.48 30.13
C VAL A 167 18.61 1.04 28.79
N LEU A 168 18.23 1.75 27.73
CA LEU A 168 18.71 1.56 26.38
C LEU A 168 19.90 2.47 26.09
N TYR A 169 20.95 1.90 25.49
CA TYR A 169 22.13 2.62 25.02
C TYR A 169 22.16 2.53 23.48
N LEU A 170 21.58 3.53 22.83
CA LEU A 170 21.47 3.60 21.38
C LEU A 170 22.47 4.60 20.82
N GLU A 171 23.13 4.25 19.72
CA GLU A 171 24.12 5.12 19.09
C GLU A 171 23.52 6.49 18.71
N GLY A 172 24.22 7.55 19.09
CA GLY A 172 23.84 8.94 18.79
C GLY A 172 22.75 9.52 19.71
N LEU A 173 22.25 8.78 20.70
CA LEU A 173 21.22 9.23 21.63
C LEU A 173 21.75 9.25 23.08
N PRO A 174 21.21 10.12 23.96
CA PRO A 174 21.39 9.95 25.40
C PRO A 174 20.78 8.60 25.85
N PRO A 175 21.23 8.02 26.97
CA PRO A 175 20.57 6.87 27.57
C PRO A 175 19.06 7.08 27.71
N ILE A 176 18.27 6.06 27.32
CA ILE A 176 16.81 6.11 27.40
C ILE A 176 16.37 5.09 28.43
N ASN A 177 15.86 5.57 29.55
CA ASN A 177 15.30 4.74 30.62
C ASN A 177 13.81 4.55 30.38
N VAL A 178 13.38 3.31 30.14
CA VAL A 178 11.96 2.98 29.93
C VAL A 178 11.42 2.32 31.19
N VAL A 179 10.46 2.96 31.84
CA VAL A 179 9.84 2.50 33.10
C VAL A 179 8.33 2.50 32.97
N SER A 180 7.77 1.31 32.76
CA SER A 180 6.36 1.13 32.41
C SER A 180 5.67 0.05 33.22
N GLY A 181 6.39 -0.70 34.04
CA GLY A 181 5.84 -1.89 34.70
C GLY A 181 5.35 -2.95 33.70
N ASN A 182 5.96 -3.02 32.50
CA ASN A 182 5.55 -3.84 31.36
C ASN A 182 4.20 -3.48 30.72
N THR A 183 3.73 -2.24 30.87
CA THR A 183 2.49 -1.78 30.22
C THR A 183 2.70 -1.38 28.76
N PHE A 184 3.93 -1.05 28.37
CA PHE A 184 4.24 -0.64 26.99
C PHE A 184 4.44 -1.82 26.05
N LYS A 185 4.02 -1.62 24.81
CA LYS A 185 4.34 -2.50 23.69
C LYS A 185 5.72 -2.16 23.16
N THR A 186 6.47 -3.17 22.75
CA THR A 186 7.81 -3.01 22.15
C THR A 186 7.76 -2.13 20.91
N GLY A 187 6.72 -2.29 20.09
CA GLY A 187 6.49 -1.47 18.91
C GLY A 187 6.27 0.01 19.24
N ASP A 188 5.52 0.32 20.30
CA ASP A 188 5.25 1.69 20.70
C ASP A 188 6.52 2.39 21.21
N VAL A 189 7.32 1.69 22.02
CA VAL A 189 8.64 2.18 22.49
C VAL A 189 9.56 2.48 21.32
N ASN A 190 9.72 1.53 20.40
CA ASN A 190 10.58 1.73 19.23
C ASN A 190 10.07 2.88 18.35
N THR A 191 8.76 2.96 18.12
CA THR A 191 8.14 4.03 17.33
C THR A 191 8.38 5.40 17.96
N TYR A 192 8.19 5.53 19.28
CA TYR A 192 8.42 6.78 20.00
C TYR A 192 9.88 7.23 19.89
N ILE A 193 10.82 6.31 20.14
CA ILE A 193 12.26 6.60 20.07
C ILE A 193 12.65 7.06 18.66
N ASP A 194 12.24 6.32 17.62
CA ASP A 194 12.64 6.63 16.25
C ASP A 194 11.95 7.88 15.70
N THR A 195 10.70 8.14 16.11
CA THR A 195 9.92 9.27 15.59
C THR A 195 10.22 10.58 16.34
N TYR A 196 10.31 10.54 17.66
CA TYR A 196 10.31 11.74 18.50
C TYR A 196 11.63 12.04 19.21
N ILE A 197 12.46 11.03 19.47
CA ILE A 197 13.78 11.23 20.12
C ILE A 197 14.88 11.32 19.08
N ARG A 198 14.93 10.36 18.14
CA ARG A 198 15.99 10.26 17.13
C ARG A 198 15.95 11.40 16.11
N SER A 199 14.78 11.99 15.90
CA SER A 199 14.59 13.15 15.03
C SER A 199 15.11 14.46 15.64
N GLN A 200 15.43 14.48 16.94
CA GLN A 200 15.85 15.70 17.62
C GLN A 200 17.25 16.15 17.22
N PRO A 201 17.52 17.46 17.16
CA PRO A 201 18.84 17.97 16.86
C PRO A 201 19.90 17.52 17.87
N ALA A 202 21.08 17.13 17.38
CA ALA A 202 22.21 16.71 18.22
C ALA A 202 22.64 17.78 19.25
N VAL A 203 22.44 19.07 18.93
CA VAL A 203 22.75 20.18 19.86
C VAL A 203 21.90 20.11 21.14
N LEU A 204 20.68 19.59 21.06
CA LEU A 204 19.79 19.38 22.19
C LEU A 204 20.10 18.04 22.90
N LEU A 205 20.17 16.95 22.12
CA LEU A 205 20.42 15.60 22.64
C LEU A 205 21.73 15.48 23.44
N ASN A 206 22.82 16.10 22.97
CA ASN A 206 24.15 15.97 23.58
C ASN A 206 24.27 16.59 24.98
N ARG A 207 23.27 17.36 25.42
CA ARG A 207 23.25 18.02 26.74
C ARG A 207 22.37 17.30 27.74
N CYS A 208 21.52 16.39 27.26
CA CYS A 208 20.66 15.57 28.10
C CYS A 208 21.44 14.37 28.62
N VAL A 209 21.36 14.13 29.93
CA VAL A 209 22.03 12.99 30.57
C VAL A 209 21.19 11.72 30.42
N MET A 210 19.86 11.81 30.50
CA MET A 210 18.95 10.70 30.31
C MET A 210 17.55 11.15 29.92
N ILE A 211 16.91 10.39 29.04
CA ILE A 211 15.48 10.53 28.71
C ILE A 211 14.73 9.42 29.45
N ASN A 212 13.80 9.78 30.33
CA ASN A 212 12.94 8.84 31.04
C ASN A 212 11.59 8.75 30.33
N LEU A 213 11.33 7.61 29.69
CA LEU A 213 10.03 7.26 29.12
C LEU A 213 9.22 6.50 30.16
N CYS A 214 8.06 7.02 30.56
CA CYS A 214 7.30 6.42 31.65
C CYS A 214 5.79 6.39 31.42
N ASP A 215 5.09 5.49 32.11
CA ASP A 215 3.63 5.53 32.18
C ASP A 215 3.15 6.62 33.16
N GLU A 216 1.84 6.82 33.28
CA GLU A 216 1.25 7.84 34.16
C GLU A 216 1.61 7.63 35.64
N ASN A 217 1.66 6.37 36.11
CA ASN A 217 1.98 6.07 37.50
C ASN A 217 3.43 6.40 37.82
N ASN A 218 4.35 6.06 36.91
CA ASN A 218 5.77 6.34 37.04
C ASN A 218 6.06 7.83 36.84
N MET A 219 5.30 8.54 36.00
CA MET A 219 5.37 10.01 35.89
C MET A 219 5.04 10.67 37.24
N ASN A 220 3.95 10.25 37.88
CA ASN A 220 3.58 10.75 39.20
C ASN A 220 4.64 10.46 40.27
N TYR A 221 5.28 9.29 40.20
CA TYR A 221 6.42 8.97 41.07
C TYR A 221 7.60 9.92 40.82
N PHE A 222 7.98 10.15 39.57
CA PHE A 222 9.09 11.06 39.25
C PHE A 222 8.81 12.50 39.65
N LYS A 223 7.58 13.00 39.46
CA LYS A 223 7.17 14.32 39.96
C LYS A 223 7.42 14.45 41.47
N GLN A 224 6.97 13.47 42.26
CA GLN A 224 7.15 13.49 43.72
C GLN A 224 8.62 13.46 44.13
N THR A 225 9.47 12.68 43.44
CA THR A 225 10.89 12.60 43.79
C THR A 225 11.70 13.84 43.41
N HIS A 226 11.14 14.71 42.57
CA HIS A 226 11.71 16.01 42.18
C HIS A 226 10.96 17.18 42.84
N ASP A 227 10.28 16.92 43.96
CA ASP A 227 9.53 17.92 44.74
C ASP A 227 8.48 18.71 43.92
N MET A 228 7.97 18.14 42.83
CA MET A 228 6.89 18.71 42.03
C MET A 228 5.52 18.37 42.62
N SER A 229 4.57 19.29 42.50
CA SER A 229 3.18 19.05 42.92
C SER A 229 2.50 18.05 41.98
N LEU A 230 1.70 17.13 42.54
CA LEU A 230 0.85 16.23 41.74
C LEU A 230 -0.39 16.95 41.17
N ASP A 231 -0.79 18.05 41.80
CA ASP A 231 -1.83 18.95 41.30
C ASP A 231 -1.31 19.82 40.15
N ASP A 232 -0.01 19.71 39.81
CA ASP A 232 0.59 20.38 38.67
C ASP A 232 0.27 19.60 37.38
N ASP A 233 -0.43 20.25 36.46
CA ASP A 233 -0.86 19.70 35.17
C ASP A 233 0.30 19.45 34.18
N ALA A 234 1.56 19.50 34.66
CA ALA A 234 2.76 19.24 33.87
C ALA A 234 2.72 17.84 33.23
N TYR A 235 2.56 17.78 31.92
CA TYR A 235 2.50 16.53 31.17
C TYR A 235 3.88 15.84 31.09
N ALA A 236 4.94 16.64 30.99
CA ALA A 236 6.35 16.26 30.99
C ALA A 236 7.14 17.32 31.77
N PHE A 237 8.41 17.04 32.08
CA PHE A 237 9.29 18.02 32.68
C PHE A 237 10.78 17.72 32.46
N ALA A 238 11.60 18.76 32.58
CA ALA A 238 13.05 18.72 32.58
C ALA A 238 13.61 19.09 33.97
N SER A 239 14.62 18.36 34.42
CA SER A 239 15.27 18.58 35.71
C SER A 239 16.66 19.18 35.53
N SER A 240 16.92 20.31 36.19
CA SER A 240 18.23 20.96 36.19
C SER A 240 19.26 20.27 37.09
N ASP A 241 18.80 19.44 38.04
CA ASP A 241 19.67 18.82 39.04
C ASP A 241 20.46 17.64 38.48
N ASP A 242 19.84 16.88 37.57
CA ASP A 242 20.41 15.69 36.95
C ASP A 242 20.49 15.78 35.42
N MET A 243 19.99 16.87 34.83
CA MET A 243 19.96 17.13 33.38
C MET A 243 19.16 16.08 32.60
N ASN A 244 18.11 15.53 33.23
CA ASN A 244 17.21 14.55 32.65
C ASN A 244 15.90 15.17 32.19
N ILE A 245 15.26 14.53 31.21
CA ILE A 245 13.85 14.80 30.88
C ILE A 245 12.99 13.60 31.25
N PHE A 246 11.75 13.87 31.59
CA PHE A 246 10.74 12.89 31.95
C PHE A 246 9.52 13.12 31.07
N VAL A 247 9.26 12.17 30.18
CA VAL A 247 8.17 12.28 29.20
C VAL A 247 7.31 11.02 29.26
N PRO A 248 5.98 11.17 29.20
CA PRO A 248 5.12 10.01 29.12
C PRO A 248 5.23 9.39 27.73
N LEU A 249 5.25 8.06 27.64
CA LEU A 249 5.11 7.41 26.35
C LEU A 249 3.64 7.41 25.95
N ASN A 250 3.25 8.43 25.20
CA ASN A 250 2.03 8.44 24.42
C ASN A 250 2.41 8.50 22.92
N LEU A 251 1.54 8.01 22.04
CA LEU A 251 1.73 8.10 20.58
C LEU A 251 0.76 9.13 20.02
N THR A 252 0.95 10.39 20.45
CA THR A 252 0.12 11.52 20.04
C THR A 252 0.93 12.53 19.24
N ASP A 253 0.25 13.40 18.51
CA ASP A 253 0.89 14.43 17.68
C ASP A 253 1.65 15.48 18.52
N TYR A 254 1.43 15.54 19.83
CA TYR A 254 2.08 16.50 20.74
C TYR A 254 3.44 16.02 21.26
N ASP A 255 3.76 14.74 21.10
CA ASP A 255 4.97 14.17 21.71
C ASP A 255 6.26 14.67 21.07
N GLN A 256 6.23 15.03 19.77
CA GLN A 256 7.36 15.70 19.12
C GLN A 256 7.65 17.08 19.75
N GLU A 257 6.62 17.90 19.92
CA GLU A 257 6.73 19.22 20.56
C GLU A 257 7.22 19.08 22.01
N THR A 258 6.65 18.10 22.73
CA THR A 258 6.97 17.83 24.14
C THR A 258 8.45 17.47 24.33
N VAL A 259 8.98 16.50 23.58
CA VAL A 259 10.41 16.12 23.71
C VAL A 259 11.32 17.30 23.36
N THR A 260 10.96 18.08 22.34
CA THR A 260 11.74 19.26 21.92
C THR A 260 11.73 20.36 22.98
N HIS A 261 10.57 20.61 23.58
CA HIS A 261 10.36 21.58 24.66
C HIS A 261 11.23 21.24 25.87
N GLU A 262 11.13 20.01 26.38
CA GLU A 262 11.91 19.59 27.55
C GLU A 262 13.42 19.54 27.27
N LEU A 263 13.83 19.12 26.07
CA LEU A 263 15.25 19.19 25.69
C LEU A 263 15.75 20.64 25.56
N THR A 264 14.87 21.59 25.25
CA THR A 264 15.22 23.01 25.23
C THR A 264 15.45 23.56 26.64
N HIS A 265 14.67 23.12 27.63
CA HIS A 265 14.96 23.39 29.04
C HIS A 265 16.33 22.86 29.46
N ILE A 266 16.66 21.61 29.09
CA ILE A 266 18.01 21.05 29.31
C ILE A 266 19.09 21.89 28.62
N PHE A 267 18.84 22.35 27.39
CA PHE A 267 19.77 23.26 26.72
C PHE A 267 19.95 24.54 27.53
N ASP A 268 18.86 25.15 28.01
CA ASP A 268 18.91 26.36 28.82
C ASP A 268 19.74 26.15 30.10
N TYR A 269 19.45 25.10 30.87
CA TYR A 269 20.19 24.76 32.09
C TYR A 269 21.67 24.54 31.82
N SER A 270 22.03 23.92 30.69
CA SER A 270 23.44 23.68 30.32
C SER A 270 24.23 24.96 30.07
N MET A 271 23.54 26.08 29.82
CA MET A 271 24.13 27.40 29.58
C MET A 271 24.16 28.26 30.85
N ALA A 272 23.69 27.74 31.98
CA ALA A 272 23.81 28.39 33.27
C ALA A 272 25.29 28.51 33.66
N ASN A 273 25.67 29.66 34.22
CA ASN A 273 27.05 29.93 34.63
C ASN A 273 27.35 29.51 36.08
N GLY A 274 26.38 28.93 36.79
CA GLY A 274 26.52 28.40 38.15
C GLY A 274 26.77 29.43 39.26
N TYR A 275 26.91 30.73 38.93
CA TYR A 275 27.21 31.78 39.91
C TYR A 275 25.99 32.63 40.28
N THR A 276 24.98 32.73 39.41
CA THR A 276 23.85 33.68 39.61
C THR A 276 22.45 33.11 39.32
N SER A 277 22.33 31.95 38.65
CA SER A 277 21.05 31.30 38.36
C SER A 277 21.27 29.82 37.98
N TYR A 278 20.28 28.98 38.24
CA TYR A 278 20.18 27.60 37.70
C TYR A 278 19.68 27.58 36.24
N MET A 279 19.23 28.72 35.73
CA MET A 279 18.81 28.94 34.34
C MET A 279 19.89 29.67 33.53
N GLY A 280 19.95 29.41 32.22
CA GLY A 280 21.01 29.89 31.34
C GLY A 280 20.60 31.09 30.49
N VAL A 281 20.22 30.82 29.24
CA VAL A 281 19.84 31.79 28.21
C VAL A 281 18.55 32.53 28.58
N SER A 282 17.56 31.83 29.12
CA SER A 282 16.20 32.34 29.40
C SER A 282 16.18 33.53 30.38
N VAL A 283 17.14 33.61 31.30
CA VAL A 283 17.25 34.67 32.31
C VAL A 283 18.18 35.81 31.90
N ARG A 284 18.80 35.73 30.72
CA ARG A 284 19.68 36.80 30.24
C ARG A 284 18.87 38.00 29.79
N GLN A 285 19.40 39.19 30.04
CA GLN A 285 18.70 40.45 29.72
C GLN A 285 18.40 40.60 28.22
N ASP A 286 19.27 40.08 27.34
CA ASP A 286 19.08 40.08 25.89
C ASP A 286 17.90 39.21 25.47
N PHE A 287 17.73 38.02 26.05
CA PHE A 287 16.55 37.18 25.82
C PHE A 287 15.28 37.74 26.47
N MET A 288 15.37 38.20 27.72
CA MET A 288 14.24 38.76 28.49
C MET A 288 13.55 39.91 27.78
N ASN A 289 14.23 40.62 26.88
CA ASN A 289 13.60 41.66 26.07
C ASN A 289 12.50 41.09 25.16
N TYR A 290 12.68 39.90 24.58
CA TYR A 290 11.66 39.25 23.75
C TYR A 290 10.45 38.82 24.57
N PHE A 291 10.69 38.23 25.75
CA PHE A 291 9.63 37.85 26.68
C PHE A 291 8.83 39.08 27.14
N ASN A 292 9.51 40.16 27.53
CA ASN A 292 8.83 41.38 28.01
C ASN A 292 8.10 42.14 26.89
N GLU A 293 8.57 42.06 25.65
CA GLU A 293 7.93 42.72 24.50
C GLU A 293 6.60 42.03 24.12
N ASN A 294 6.58 40.70 24.12
CA ASN A 294 5.36 39.93 23.81
C ASN A 294 5.37 38.56 24.50
N PRO A 295 4.98 38.48 25.78
CA PRO A 295 5.00 37.21 26.52
C PRO A 295 3.98 36.20 25.98
N MET A 296 2.93 36.66 25.29
CA MET A 296 1.87 35.82 24.69
C MET A 296 2.18 35.38 23.24
N LEU A 297 3.45 35.41 22.81
CA LEU A 297 3.82 35.09 21.41
C LEU A 297 3.44 33.67 20.97
N PHE A 298 3.52 32.71 21.91
CA PHE A 298 3.31 31.28 21.67
C PHE A 298 2.02 30.78 22.30
N ARG A 299 2.00 30.60 23.62
CA ARG A 299 0.90 30.00 24.39
C ARG A 299 0.66 30.82 25.67
N GLU A 300 -0.51 30.66 26.27
CA GLU A 300 -0.83 31.30 27.57
C GLU A 300 0.05 30.75 28.70
N TYR A 301 0.33 29.44 28.67
CA TYR A 301 1.17 28.76 29.65
C TYR A 301 2.55 29.42 29.78
N SER A 302 3.26 29.59 28.66
CA SER A 302 4.60 30.18 28.63
C SER A 302 4.66 31.69 28.85
N SER A 303 3.52 32.39 28.87
CA SER A 303 3.51 33.86 29.03
C SER A 303 3.84 34.35 30.44
N HIS A 304 3.89 33.44 31.41
CA HIS A 304 4.13 33.75 32.81
C HIS A 304 5.56 33.42 33.27
N ASP A 305 6.31 32.65 32.48
CA ASP A 305 7.65 32.17 32.82
C ASP A 305 8.61 32.30 31.63
N PRO A 306 9.69 33.10 31.74
CA PRO A 306 10.71 33.22 30.70
C PRO A 306 11.36 31.88 30.31
N ALA A 307 11.46 30.91 31.22
CA ALA A 307 12.01 29.60 30.91
C ALA A 307 11.07 28.82 29.98
N GLU A 308 9.77 28.78 30.30
CA GLU A 308 8.75 28.17 29.43
C GLU A 308 8.63 28.88 28.08
N PHE A 309 8.78 30.22 28.06
CA PHE A 309 8.83 30.98 26.82
C PHE A 309 10.04 30.64 25.95
N PHE A 310 11.21 30.40 26.57
CA PHE A 310 12.41 29.94 25.86
C PHE A 310 12.23 28.52 25.30
N ALA A 311 11.61 27.61 26.08
CA ALA A 311 11.31 26.25 25.65
C ALA A 311 10.33 26.20 24.46
N ASP A 312 9.23 26.98 24.52
CA ASP A 312 8.29 27.14 23.39
C ASP A 312 8.98 27.75 22.15
N ALA A 313 9.89 28.72 22.35
CA ALA A 313 10.67 29.27 21.25
C ALA A 313 11.59 28.22 20.61
N GLY A 314 12.18 27.31 21.42
CA GLY A 314 12.99 26.19 20.95
C GLY A 314 12.18 25.16 20.17
N ASP A 315 11.01 24.78 20.67
CA ASP A 315 10.06 23.91 19.96
C ASP A 315 9.70 24.49 18.59
N TYR A 316 9.26 25.75 18.55
CA TYR A 316 8.95 26.43 17.29
C TYR A 316 10.16 26.55 16.38
N TYR A 317 11.35 26.80 16.92
CA TYR A 317 12.56 26.91 16.13
C TYR A 317 12.94 25.59 15.45
N VAL A 318 12.86 24.46 16.16
CA VAL A 318 13.23 23.13 15.66
C VAL A 318 12.15 22.56 14.75
N ASN A 319 10.89 22.59 15.17
CA ASN A 319 9.80 21.88 14.50
C ASN A 319 9.08 22.77 13.48
N PHE A 320 9.08 24.09 13.67
CA PHE A 320 8.33 25.04 12.83
C PHE A 320 9.10 26.32 12.51
N PRO A 321 10.35 26.25 12.00
CA PRO A 321 11.25 27.41 11.84
C PRO A 321 10.63 28.57 11.06
N GLU A 322 9.92 28.27 9.98
CA GLU A 322 9.23 29.28 9.16
C GLU A 322 8.08 29.96 9.92
N LYS A 323 7.38 29.24 10.81
CA LYS A 323 6.35 29.84 11.66
C LYS A 323 6.98 30.75 12.71
N LEU A 324 8.10 30.35 13.32
CA LEU A 324 8.83 31.20 14.26
C LEU A 324 9.30 32.48 13.57
N LYS A 325 9.93 32.35 12.41
CA LYS A 325 10.44 33.49 11.63
C LYS A 325 9.33 34.46 11.23
N ALA A 326 8.15 33.95 10.84
CA ALA A 326 6.99 34.77 10.54
C ALA A 326 6.40 35.48 11.77
N LYS A 327 6.45 34.85 12.95
CA LYS A 327 5.99 35.42 14.22
C LYS A 327 6.94 36.48 14.76
N ASN A 328 8.24 36.20 14.77
CA ASN A 328 9.29 37.09 15.25
C ASN A 328 10.64 36.70 14.61
N GLU A 329 11.02 37.40 13.54
CA GLU A 329 12.27 37.13 12.80
C GLU A 329 13.53 37.36 13.64
N SER A 330 13.55 38.38 14.49
CA SER A 330 14.68 38.66 15.38
C SER A 330 14.89 37.53 16.39
N LEU A 331 13.80 37.01 16.96
CA LEU A 331 13.84 35.86 17.86
C LEU A 331 14.31 34.59 17.13
N PHE A 332 13.85 34.35 15.90
CA PHE A 332 14.37 33.25 15.07
C PHE A 332 15.89 33.31 14.92
N PHE A 333 16.44 34.46 14.53
CA PHE A 333 17.90 34.62 14.41
C PHE A 333 18.63 34.52 15.75
N TYR A 334 17.99 34.97 16.84
CA TYR A 334 18.53 34.79 18.19
C TYR A 334 18.65 33.30 18.56
N MET A 335 17.60 32.51 18.33
CA MET A 335 17.64 31.06 18.56
C MET A 335 18.70 30.38 17.68
N ASN A 336 18.80 30.79 16.40
CA ASN A 336 19.82 30.24 15.50
C ASN A 336 21.25 30.55 15.93
N ASN A 337 21.51 31.73 16.50
CA ASN A 337 22.84 32.05 17.04
C ASN A 337 23.25 31.12 18.19
N TRP A 338 22.29 30.58 18.95
CA TRP A 338 22.54 29.64 20.05
C TRP A 338 22.58 28.18 19.60
N MET A 339 21.64 27.76 18.76
CA MET A 339 21.42 26.35 18.40
C MET A 339 21.99 25.96 17.03
N GLY A 340 22.18 26.91 16.11
CA GLY A 340 22.90 26.74 14.84
C GLY A 340 22.33 25.68 13.90
N LEU A 341 21.01 25.70 13.67
CA LEU A 341 20.33 24.68 12.85
C LEU A 341 20.03 25.15 11.42
N TYR A 342 19.94 26.47 11.17
CA TYR A 342 19.49 27.04 9.89
C TYR A 342 20.42 28.09 9.30
#